data_AF-A0A5E6WTU5-F1
#
_entry.id   AF-A0A5E6WTU5-F1
#
_cell.length_a   1.000
_cell.length_b   1.000
_cell.length_c   1.000
_cell.angle_alpha   90.00
_cell.angle_beta   90.00
_cell.angle_gamma   90.00
#
_symmetry.space_group_name_H-M   'P 1'
#
loop_
_entity.id
_entity.type
_entity.pdbx_description
1 polymer ?
#
loop_
_entity_poly.entity_id
_entity_poly.type
_entity_poly.pdbx_seq_one_letter_code
_entity_poly.pdbx_strand_id
1 'polypeptide(L)'
;MLGEKFNDTMAGQLNNTVYLSITLPKEMTEDVGRDNDEYGRFIFTVRNNEDDFNSGGAEYLVHLSKSEKTPLEFKGDVALLSGYFKIYDINGPRQGYMSVNLRSVNID
;
A
#
# COMPACT_ATOMS: atom_id res chain seq x y z
N MET A 1 15.49 -3.80 7.90
CA MET A 1 14.58 -2.75 8.43
C MET A 1 13.11 -3.15 8.15
N LEU A 2 12.08 -2.47 8.67
CA LEU A 2 10.68 -2.93 8.47
C LEU A 2 10.24 -2.85 7.00
N GLY A 3 10.48 -1.71 6.34
CA GLY A 3 10.18 -1.53 4.92
C GLY A 3 10.93 -2.51 4.03
N GLU A 4 12.22 -2.73 4.29
CA GLU A 4 13.03 -3.74 3.59
C GLU A 4 12.47 -5.17 3.73
N LYS A 5 12.12 -5.60 4.95
CA LYS A 5 11.51 -6.92 5.16
C LYS A 5 10.15 -7.06 4.47
N PHE A 6 9.37 -5.98 4.48
CA PHE A 6 8.08 -5.93 3.81
C PHE A 6 8.26 -6.01 2.28
N ASN A 7 9.29 -5.36 1.73
CA ASN A 7 9.68 -5.46 0.32
C ASN A 7 10.05 -6.88 -0.08
N ASP A 8 10.95 -7.52 0.67
CA ASP A 8 11.36 -8.91 0.41
C ASP A 8 10.17 -9.87 0.46
N THR A 9 9.25 -9.61 1.39
CA THR A 9 8.00 -10.37 1.50
C THR A 9 7.14 -10.19 0.24
N MET A 10 6.93 -8.95 -0.23
CA MET A 10 6.14 -8.71 -1.44
C MET A 10 6.80 -9.29 -2.70
N ALA A 11 8.13 -9.18 -2.82
CA ALA A 11 8.88 -9.77 -3.93
C ALA A 11 8.75 -11.30 -3.95
N GLY A 12 8.82 -11.95 -2.79
CA GLY A 12 8.58 -13.38 -2.65
C GLY A 12 7.14 -13.81 -2.95
N GLN A 13 6.20 -12.88 -3.01
CA GLN A 13 4.78 -13.11 -3.28
C GLN A 13 4.33 -12.57 -4.64
N LEU A 14 5.27 -12.25 -5.55
CA LEU A 14 4.95 -11.81 -6.89
C LEU A 14 4.03 -12.82 -7.61
N ASN A 15 2.97 -12.31 -8.23
CA ASN A 15 1.88 -13.04 -8.89
C ASN A 15 0.96 -13.84 -7.96
N ASN A 16 1.18 -13.81 -6.64
CA ASN A 16 0.29 -14.43 -5.66
C ASN A 16 -0.77 -13.46 -5.16
N THR A 17 -1.85 -14.04 -4.63
CA THR A 17 -2.84 -13.32 -3.82
C THR A 17 -2.40 -13.39 -2.37
N VAL A 18 -2.29 -12.23 -1.71
CA VAL A 18 -1.95 -12.10 -0.30
C VAL A 18 -3.07 -11.39 0.44
N TYR A 19 -3.29 -11.75 1.71
CA TYR A 19 -4.11 -10.93 2.61
C TYR A 19 -3.23 -9.88 3.26
N LEU A 20 -3.61 -8.61 3.15
CA LEU A 20 -2.95 -7.51 3.84
C LEU A 20 -3.86 -6.99 4.96
N SER A 21 -3.25 -6.61 6.08
CA SER A 21 -3.89 -5.90 7.19
C SER A 21 -2.86 -4.94 7.78
N ILE A 22 -3.01 -3.65 7.48
CA ILE A 22 -2.01 -2.62 7.79
C ILE A 22 -2.72 -1.44 8.40
N THR A 23 -2.31 -1.06 9.62
CA THR A 23 -2.75 0.19 10.25
C THR A 23 -1.89 1.33 9.71
N LEU A 24 -2.55 2.36 9.20
CA LEU A 24 -1.92 3.57 8.70
C LEU A 24 -1.96 4.66 9.78
N PRO A 25 -0.83 5.34 10.04
CA PRO A 25 -0.80 6.46 10.98
C PRO A 25 -1.59 7.65 10.42
N LYS A 26 -1.99 8.57 11.30
CA LYS A 26 -2.83 9.73 10.97
C LYS A 26 -2.42 10.50 9.71
N GLU A 27 -1.13 10.80 9.59
CA GLU A 27 -0.56 11.51 8.44
C GLU A 27 -0.93 10.80 7.13
N MET A 28 -0.74 9.49 7.07
CA MET A 28 -1.09 8.70 5.90
C MET A 28 -2.59 8.57 5.75
N THR A 29 -3.34 8.41 6.85
CA THR A 29 -4.82 8.36 6.83
C THR A 29 -5.42 9.58 6.13
N GLU A 30 -4.85 10.76 6.34
CA GLU A 30 -5.29 11.97 5.66
C GLU A 30 -4.99 11.94 4.16
N ASP A 31 -3.87 11.34 3.74
CA ASP A 31 -3.52 11.16 2.34
C ASP A 31 -4.41 10.11 1.66
N VAL A 32 -4.71 9.00 2.34
CA VAL A 32 -5.56 7.91 1.81
C VAL A 32 -7.03 8.27 1.75
N GLY A 33 -7.46 9.14 2.67
CA GLY A 33 -8.84 9.60 2.79
C GLY A 33 -9.18 10.68 1.78
N ARG A 34 -8.17 11.25 1.08
CA ARG A 34 -8.35 12.14 -0.05
C ARG A 34 -8.52 11.31 -1.33
N ASP A 35 -9.29 11.84 -2.27
CA ASP A 35 -9.71 11.14 -3.50
C ASP A 35 -8.57 10.35 -4.16
N ASN A 36 -8.93 9.20 -4.74
CA ASN A 36 -8.03 8.45 -5.61
C ASN A 36 -7.47 9.37 -6.70
N ASP A 37 -6.23 9.11 -7.15
CA ASP A 37 -5.67 9.89 -8.25
C ASP A 37 -6.48 9.72 -9.56
N GLU A 38 -6.07 10.43 -10.62
CA GLU A 38 -6.76 10.40 -11.92
C GLU A 38 -6.94 8.98 -12.50
N TYR A 39 -6.15 8.02 -12.03
CA TYR A 39 -6.16 6.61 -12.43
C TYR A 39 -6.88 5.68 -11.43
N GLY A 40 -7.47 6.20 -10.36
CA GLY A 40 -8.12 5.38 -9.34
C GLY A 40 -7.13 4.72 -8.38
N ARG A 41 -5.92 5.26 -8.23
CA ARG A 41 -4.87 4.65 -7.39
C ARG A 41 -4.84 5.30 -6.01
N PHE A 42 -4.51 4.45 -5.04
CA PHE A 42 -4.25 4.81 -3.67
C PHE A 42 -2.77 4.52 -3.33
N ILE A 43 -2.07 5.45 -2.69
CA ILE A 43 -0.64 5.35 -2.38
C ILE A 43 -0.41 5.42 -0.86
N PHE A 44 0.39 4.52 -0.31
CA PHE A 44 0.89 4.62 1.06
C PHE A 44 2.36 4.24 1.15
N THR A 45 3.04 4.61 2.22
CA THR A 45 4.45 4.27 2.42
C THR A 45 4.62 3.42 3.67
N VAL A 46 5.38 2.33 3.58
CA VAL A 46 5.83 1.60 4.79
C VAL A 46 7.21 2.11 5.16
N ARG A 47 7.31 2.84 6.28
CA ARG A 47 8.56 3.41 6.78
C ARG A 47 9.45 2.34 7.41
N ASN A 48 10.77 2.53 7.34
CA ASN A 48 11.75 1.63 7.96
C ASN A 48 11.81 1.77 9.49
N ASN A 49 11.57 2.98 10.00
CA ASN A 49 11.43 3.34 11.42
C ASN A 49 10.49 4.57 11.54
N GLU A 50 10.00 4.87 12.75
CA GLU A 50 9.05 5.98 12.99
C GLU A 50 9.66 7.37 12.73
N ASP A 51 10.97 7.50 12.90
CA ASP A 51 11.73 8.76 12.77
C ASP A 51 12.25 9.03 11.33
N ASP A 52 12.08 8.09 10.40
CA ASP A 52 12.61 8.18 9.04
C ASP A 52 11.66 8.96 8.14
N PHE A 53 11.82 10.29 8.16
CA PHE A 53 11.15 11.17 7.22
C PHE A 53 11.94 11.34 5.91
N ASN A 54 13.22 10.95 5.87
CA ASN A 54 14.15 11.30 4.78
C ASN A 54 14.80 10.10 4.06
N SER A 55 14.71 8.87 4.55
CA SER A 55 15.30 7.70 3.85
C SER A 55 14.30 6.56 3.61
N GLY A 56 13.87 6.47 2.35
CA GLY A 56 13.54 5.21 1.65
C GLY A 56 12.59 4.25 2.36
N GLY A 57 11.43 4.72 2.82
CA GLY A 57 10.27 3.82 2.87
C GLY A 57 9.94 3.30 1.45
N ALA A 58 9.23 2.19 1.32
CA ALA A 58 8.72 1.79 0.00
C ALA A 58 7.33 2.39 -0.20
N GLU A 59 7.07 2.91 -1.40
CA GLU A 59 5.76 3.41 -1.80
C GLU A 59 4.93 2.25 -2.36
N TYR A 60 3.74 2.07 -1.84
CA TYR A 60 2.83 1.01 -2.22
C TYR A 60 1.69 1.63 -2.99
N LEU A 61 1.48 1.16 -4.22
CA LEU A 61 0.43 1.64 -5.11
C LEU A 61 -0.65 0.57 -5.21
N VAL A 62 -1.79 0.85 -4.60
CA VAL A 62 -2.99 0.03 -4.75
C VAL A 62 -3.80 0.57 -5.93
N HIS A 63 -4.00 -0.26 -6.94
CA HIS A 63 -4.85 0.03 -8.08
C HIS A 63 -6.27 -0.41 -7.73
N LEU A 64 -7.15 0.56 -7.51
CA LEU A 64 -8.57 0.32 -7.33
C LEU A 64 -9.27 0.59 -8.66
N SER A 65 -10.15 -0.31 -9.08
CA SER A 65 -11.08 0.06 -10.15
C SER A 65 -12.04 1.13 -9.64
N LYS A 66 -12.47 2.05 -10.52
CA LYS A 66 -13.39 3.15 -10.15
C LYS A 66 -14.72 2.69 -9.53
N SER A 67 -15.06 1.42 -9.68
CA SER A 67 -16.28 0.79 -9.16
C SER A 67 -16.06 -0.06 -7.90
N GLU A 68 -14.81 -0.28 -7.48
CA GLU A 68 -14.52 -1.07 -6.29
C GLU A 68 -14.71 -0.25 -5.02
N LYS A 69 -15.22 -0.91 -3.97
CA LYS A 69 -15.15 -0.34 -2.63
C LYS A 69 -13.69 -0.22 -2.24
N THR A 70 -13.36 0.92 -1.64
CA THR A 70 -12.05 1.12 -1.03
C THR A 70 -11.83 0.04 0.05
N PRO A 71 -10.63 -0.59 0.10
CA PRO A 71 -10.27 -1.59 1.12
C PRO A 71 -9.85 -0.95 2.45
N LEU A 72 -10.26 0.30 2.70
CA LEU A 72 -9.91 1.07 3.89
C LEU A 72 -11.11 1.15 4.84
N GLU A 73 -10.87 0.81 6.10
CA GLU A 73 -11.77 1.11 7.22
C GLU A 73 -11.19 2.27 8.05
N PHE A 74 -11.96 3.33 8.26
CA PHE A 74 -11.52 4.49 9.05
C PHE A 74 -12.03 4.39 10.49
N LYS A 75 -11.12 4.48 11.46
CA LYS A 75 -11.41 4.45 12.90
C LYS A 75 -10.78 5.66 13.59
N GLY A 76 -11.55 6.73 13.72
CA GLY A 76 -11.04 7.99 14.25
C GLY A 76 -10.06 8.63 13.26
N ASP A 77 -8.82 8.82 13.68
CA ASP A 77 -7.73 9.39 12.86
C ASP A 77 -6.81 8.34 12.24
N VAL A 78 -7.10 7.04 12.40
CA VAL A 78 -6.36 5.95 11.75
C VAL A 78 -7.20 5.25 10.69
N ALA A 79 -6.53 4.81 9.62
CA ALA A 79 -7.10 3.91 8.61
C ALA A 79 -6.53 2.51 8.75
N LEU A 80 -7.37 1.50 8.57
CA LEU A 80 -6.98 0.10 8.44
C LEU A 80 -7.16 -0.31 6.98
N LEU A 81 -6.05 -0.55 6.28
CA LEU A 81 -6.06 -1.21 4.97
C LEU A 81 -6.20 -2.71 5.21
N SER A 82 -7.30 -3.31 4.76
CA SER A 82 -7.47 -4.76 4.86
C SER A 82 -8.17 -5.37 3.66
N GLY A 83 -7.69 -6.54 3.21
CA GLY A 83 -8.27 -7.23 2.06
C GLY A 83 -7.31 -8.20 1.39
N TYR A 84 -7.81 -8.86 0.34
CA TYR A 84 -7.00 -9.70 -0.52
C TYR A 84 -6.52 -8.91 -1.73
N PHE A 85 -5.23 -9.03 -2.01
CA PHE A 85 -4.57 -8.30 -3.07
C PHE A 85 -3.71 -9.23 -3.90
N LYS A 86 -3.80 -9.12 -5.23
CA LYS A 86 -2.83 -9.72 -6.13
C LYS A 86 -1.65 -8.77 -6.31
N ILE A 87 -0.45 -9.25 -6.04
CA ILE A 87 0.80 -8.55 -6.35
C ILE A 87 1.14 -8.89 -7.80
N TYR A 88 1.15 -7.92 -8.70
CA TYR A 88 1.33 -8.22 -10.13
C TYR A 88 2.51 -7.50 -10.78
N ASP A 89 3.10 -6.51 -10.10
CA ASP A 89 4.29 -5.84 -10.58
C ASP A 89 4.99 -5.12 -9.42
N ILE A 90 6.32 -5.20 -9.41
CA ILE A 90 7.19 -4.48 -8.47
C ILE A 90 8.16 -3.70 -9.33
N ASN A 91 7.91 -2.41 -9.48
CA ASN A 91 8.84 -1.55 -10.18
C ASN A 91 9.97 -1.19 -9.22
N GLY A 92 11.20 -1.46 -9.65
CA GLY A 92 12.40 -0.99 -8.97
C GLY A 92 12.38 0.53 -8.80
N PRO A 93 13.22 1.08 -7.91
CA PRO A 93 13.02 2.44 -7.42
C PRO A 93 13.09 3.48 -8.52
N ARG A 94 11.94 4.03 -8.91
CA ARG A 94 11.89 5.33 -9.59
C ARG A 94 11.95 6.38 -8.49
N GLN A 95 13.09 7.07 -8.37
CA GLN A 95 13.33 8.15 -7.40
C GLN A 95 13.58 7.72 -5.94
N GLY A 96 14.00 6.46 -5.70
CA GLY A 96 14.43 6.01 -4.38
C GLY A 96 13.39 5.22 -3.57
N TYR A 97 12.19 5.03 -4.13
CA TYR A 97 11.10 4.28 -3.50
C TYR A 97 10.72 3.07 -4.36
N MET A 98 10.68 1.87 -3.76
CA MET A 98 10.18 0.69 -4.47
C MET A 98 8.66 0.79 -4.61
N SER A 99 8.12 0.59 -5.83
CA SER A 99 6.69 0.68 -6.11
C SER A 99 6.07 -0.70 -6.27
N VAL A 100 5.29 -1.15 -5.28
CA VAL A 100 4.55 -2.41 -5.36
C VAL A 100 3.14 -2.14 -5.87
N ASN A 101 2.79 -2.74 -7.00
CA ASN A 101 1.46 -2.65 -7.59
C ASN A 101 0.56 -3.77 -7.04
N LEU A 102 -0.47 -3.36 -6.31
CA LEU A 102 -1.47 -4.23 -5.70
C LEU A 102 -2.80 -4.05 -6.43
N ARG A 103 -3.50 -5.15 -6.75
CA ARG A 103 -4.89 -5.11 -7.25
C ARG A 103 -5.80 -5.80 -6.25
N SER A 104 -6.90 -5.16 -5.88
CA SER A 104 -7.93 -5.78 -5.04
C SER A 104 -8.47 -7.06 -5.70
N VAL A 105 -8.72 -8.09 -4.89
CA VAL A 105 -9.32 -9.35 -5.33
C VAL A 105 -10.51 -9.65 -4.43
N ASN A 106 -11.68 -9.81 -5.05
CA ASN A 106 -12.81 -10.42 -4.37
C ASN A 106 -12.58 -11.93 -4.31
N ILE A 107 -12.66 -12.50 -3.11
CA ILE A 107 -12.66 -13.96 -2.92
C ILE A 107 -14.10 -14.35 -2.62
N ASP A 108 -14.67 -15.17 -3.50
CA ASP A 108 -16.00 -15.77 -3.36
C ASP A 108 -16.02 -16.86 -2.28
#